data_AF-A0A7E4V5I0-F1
#
_entry.id   AF-A0A7E4V5I0-F1
#
_cell.length_a   1.000
_cell.length_b   1.000
_cell.length_c   1.000
_cell.angle_alpha   90.00
_cell.angle_beta   90.00
_cell.angle_gamma   90.00
#
_symmetry.space_group_name_H-M   'P 1'
#
loop_
_entity.id
_entity.type
_entity.pdbx_description
1 polymer ?
#
loop_
_entity_poly.entity_id
_entity_poly.type
_entity_poly.pdbx_seq_one_letter_code
_entity_poly.pdbx_strand_id
1 'polypeptide(L)'
;MSEPLGFTKDELEKLYKLANKICGPSNIFDLAYRCKPASYWDSIRETGNGLMETYVKDSSGHPRNHINGKLNGLFFCVNISGYSSLPACSPYGDKRLCLPAQQLLDPTVVNLYFCDFYCCRLLSVSEPPHYVTIVVCRKDSESDLFCKDKLIPLPTDNPFLKISDVDGEYKFEVSGTVWVELYYTENIQLDMDNLKLDDVDVRGKRRTSPGGIPNNPHCAKCNLEEWLKVETVKVTSVEGITNLM
;
A
#
# COMPACT_ATOMS: atom_id res chain seq x y z
N MET A 1 1.70 -9.28 27.11
CA MET A 1 1.15 -8.16 26.31
C MET A 1 0.24 -8.77 25.27
N SER A 2 -1.07 -8.56 25.36
CA SER A 2 -2.01 -9.03 24.33
C SER A 2 -1.70 -8.31 23.01
N GLU A 3 -1.64 -9.04 21.89
CA GLU A 3 -1.53 -8.42 20.56
C GLU A 3 -2.64 -7.37 20.40
N PRO A 4 -2.34 -6.17 19.86
CA PRO A 4 -3.39 -5.24 19.49
C PRO A 4 -4.29 -5.92 18.46
N LEU A 5 -5.57 -6.08 18.81
CA LEU A 5 -6.58 -6.68 17.94
C LEU A 5 -6.60 -5.91 16.61
N GLY A 6 -6.41 -6.64 15.51
CA GLY A 6 -6.63 -6.12 14.17
C GLY A 6 -8.04 -5.58 14.01
N PHE A 7 -8.31 -4.90 12.90
CA PHE A 7 -9.67 -4.42 12.62
C PHE A 7 -10.68 -5.57 12.64
N THR A 8 -11.85 -5.38 13.24
CA THR A 8 -12.98 -6.26 12.95
C THR A 8 -13.42 -6.09 11.49
N LYS A 9 -14.17 -7.05 10.92
CA LYS A 9 -14.71 -6.91 9.56
C LYS A 9 -15.55 -5.63 9.42
N ASP A 10 -16.39 -5.34 10.41
CA ASP A 10 -17.22 -4.12 10.46
C ASP A 10 -16.37 -2.84 10.45
N GLU A 11 -15.27 -2.80 11.21
CA GLU A 11 -14.36 -1.65 11.21
C GLU A 11 -13.67 -1.49 9.86
N LEU A 12 -13.23 -2.59 9.25
CA LEU A 12 -12.62 -2.56 7.92
C LEU A 12 -13.63 -2.09 6.86
N GLU A 13 -14.91 -2.46 6.99
CA GLU A 13 -15.98 -1.99 6.11
C GLU A 13 -16.27 -0.51 6.29
N LYS A 14 -16.24 0.00 7.53
CA LYS A 14 -16.33 1.45 7.79
C LYS A 14 -15.15 2.17 7.12
N LEU A 15 -13.95 1.61 7.21
CA LEU A 15 -12.74 2.17 6.61
C LEU A 15 -12.83 2.20 5.07
N TYR A 16 -13.31 1.12 4.45
CA TYR A 16 -13.60 1.04 3.03
C TYR A 16 -14.61 2.12 2.61
N LYS A 17 -15.69 2.30 3.37
CA LYS A 17 -16.71 3.33 3.10
C LYS A 17 -16.13 4.75 3.19
N LEU A 18 -15.23 5.02 4.14
CA LEU A 18 -14.52 6.30 4.23
C LEU A 18 -13.63 6.55 3.02
N ALA A 19 -12.85 5.54 2.60
CA ALA A 19 -12.01 5.63 1.42
C ALA A 19 -12.84 5.91 0.16
N ASN A 20 -13.94 5.18 -0.03
CA ASN A 20 -14.83 5.33 -1.18
C ASN A 20 -15.45 6.74 -1.26
N LYS A 21 -15.79 7.37 -0.13
CA LYS A 21 -16.38 8.73 -0.10
C LYS A 21 -15.49 9.80 -0.73
N ILE A 22 -14.16 9.60 -0.72
CA ILE A 22 -13.21 10.58 -1.28
C ILE A 22 -12.67 10.17 -2.64
N CYS A 23 -13.11 9.02 -3.18
CA CYS A 23 -12.72 8.58 -4.51
C CYS A 23 -13.31 9.49 -5.58
N GLY A 24 -12.44 10.04 -6.41
CA GLY A 24 -12.80 10.86 -7.55
C GLY A 24 -12.63 10.12 -8.87
N PRO A 25 -12.58 10.86 -9.99
CA PRO A 25 -12.37 10.29 -11.32
C PRO A 25 -11.12 9.41 -11.39
N SER A 26 -11.20 8.36 -12.21
CA SER A 26 -10.09 7.43 -12.43
C SER A 26 -9.19 7.90 -13.57
N ASN A 27 -7.93 7.49 -13.54
CA ASN A 27 -6.98 7.66 -14.63
C ASN A 27 -6.54 6.29 -15.15
N ILE A 28 -6.27 6.19 -16.44
CA ILE A 28 -5.75 4.97 -17.07
C ILE A 28 -4.27 4.81 -16.70
N PHE A 29 -3.83 3.58 -16.42
CA PHE A 29 -2.43 3.26 -16.21
C PHE A 29 -2.09 1.88 -16.77
N ASP A 30 -0.87 1.71 -17.25
CA ASP A 30 -0.40 0.42 -17.80
C ASP A 30 0.81 -0.15 -17.03
N LEU A 31 1.36 0.63 -16.10
CA LEU A 31 2.57 0.28 -15.36
C LEU A 31 2.33 0.34 -13.85
N ALA A 32 2.76 -0.71 -13.16
CA ALA A 32 3.01 -0.69 -11.73
C ALA A 32 4.50 -0.47 -11.49
N TYR A 33 4.86 0.37 -10.53
CA TYR A 33 6.25 0.73 -10.29
C TYR A 33 6.65 0.65 -8.82
N ARG A 34 7.94 0.43 -8.60
CA ARG A 34 8.55 0.36 -7.27
C ARG A 34 9.89 1.08 -7.30
N CYS A 35 10.08 2.00 -6.39
CA CYS A 35 11.36 2.69 -6.22
C CYS A 35 12.12 2.11 -5.02
N LYS A 36 13.40 1.81 -5.21
CA LYS A 36 14.33 1.35 -4.16
C LYS A 36 15.74 1.89 -4.41
N PRO A 37 16.60 1.97 -3.38
CA PRO A 37 17.98 2.39 -3.58
C PRO A 37 18.70 1.44 -4.55
N ALA A 38 19.67 1.92 -5.31
CA ALA A 38 20.48 1.10 -6.22
C ALA A 38 20.98 -0.20 -5.57
N SER A 39 21.48 -0.13 -4.33
CA SER A 39 21.99 -1.28 -3.59
C SER A 39 20.98 -2.42 -3.35
N TYR A 40 19.67 -2.12 -3.33
CA TYR A 40 18.64 -3.14 -3.26
C TYR A 40 18.62 -3.97 -4.56
N TRP A 41 18.69 -3.32 -5.71
CA TRP A 41 18.70 -4.00 -7.01
C TRP A 41 20.00 -4.78 -7.24
N ASP A 42 21.12 -4.23 -6.76
CA ASP A 42 22.42 -4.91 -6.79
C ASP A 42 22.36 -6.22 -5.99
N SER A 43 21.74 -6.22 -4.81
CA SER A 43 21.57 -7.45 -4.03
C SER A 43 20.73 -8.52 -4.74
N ILE A 44 19.65 -8.13 -5.44
CA ILE A 44 18.84 -9.07 -6.23
C ILE A 44 19.67 -9.67 -7.38
N ARG A 45 20.53 -8.87 -8.01
CA ARG A 45 21.44 -9.32 -9.07
C ARG A 45 22.49 -10.29 -8.55
N GLU A 46 23.20 -9.88 -7.51
CA GLU A 46 24.42 -10.55 -7.05
C GLU A 46 24.13 -11.76 -6.16
N THR A 47 23.09 -11.67 -5.32
CA THR A 47 22.78 -12.69 -4.30
C THR A 47 21.45 -13.40 -4.55
N GLY A 48 20.47 -12.70 -5.12
CA GLY A 48 19.13 -13.22 -5.36
C GLY A 48 18.95 -13.99 -6.67
N ASN A 49 19.96 -14.02 -7.55
CA ASN A 49 19.84 -14.59 -8.91
C ASN A 49 18.60 -14.07 -9.67
N GLY A 50 18.31 -12.77 -9.52
CA GLY A 50 17.13 -12.12 -10.12
C GLY A 50 15.81 -12.37 -9.39
N LEU A 51 15.78 -13.16 -8.33
CA LEU A 51 14.58 -13.37 -7.53
C LEU A 51 14.34 -12.17 -6.61
N MET A 52 13.28 -11.41 -6.88
CA MET A 52 12.77 -10.40 -5.97
C MET A 52 11.83 -11.06 -4.97
N GLU A 53 12.38 -11.43 -3.81
CA GLU A 53 11.65 -12.10 -2.74
C GLU A 53 10.71 -11.15 -1.99
N THR A 54 9.54 -11.67 -1.67
CA THR A 54 8.58 -11.04 -0.77
C THR A 54 9.14 -10.96 0.65
N TYR A 55 8.65 -10.00 1.43
CA TYR A 55 9.04 -9.83 2.83
C TYR A 55 7.83 -9.50 3.69
N VAL A 56 7.93 -9.86 4.97
CA VAL A 56 6.89 -9.62 5.97
C VAL A 56 6.55 -8.13 6.00
N LYS A 57 5.25 -7.82 5.90
CA LYS A 57 4.75 -6.44 6.01
C LYS A 57 5.18 -5.82 7.34
N ASP A 58 5.84 -4.67 7.28
CA ASP A 58 6.19 -3.85 8.44
C ASP A 58 4.96 -3.18 9.08
N SER A 59 5.15 -2.35 10.10
CA SER A 59 4.06 -1.59 10.75
C SER A 59 3.70 -0.26 10.07
N SER A 60 4.05 -0.06 8.79
CA SER A 60 3.56 1.10 8.04
C SER A 60 2.04 1.09 7.86
N GLY A 61 1.43 2.27 7.76
CA GLY A 61 -0.02 2.39 7.66
C GLY A 61 -0.70 2.34 9.02
N HIS A 62 -1.92 1.79 9.07
CA HIS A 62 -2.67 1.70 10.32
C HIS A 62 -2.12 0.56 11.20
N PRO A 63 -1.86 0.77 12.51
CA PRO A 63 -1.26 -0.25 13.37
C PRO A 63 -2.13 -1.50 13.56
N ARG A 64 -3.44 -1.37 13.38
CA ARG A 64 -4.44 -2.46 13.45
C ARG A 64 -4.67 -3.19 12.12
N ASN A 65 -3.87 -2.91 11.09
CA ASN A 65 -3.96 -3.62 9.82
C ASN A 65 -3.58 -5.11 10.01
N HIS A 66 -4.43 -6.02 9.54
CA HIS A 66 -4.27 -7.47 9.72
C HIS A 66 -3.02 -8.05 9.09
N ILE A 67 -2.50 -7.45 8.02
CA ILE A 67 -1.33 -8.01 7.33
C ILE A 67 -0.01 -7.68 8.01
N ASN A 68 0.03 -6.68 8.90
CA ASN A 68 1.24 -6.25 9.60
C ASN A 68 1.85 -7.41 10.39
N GLY A 69 3.10 -7.78 10.08
CA GLY A 69 3.81 -8.88 10.72
C GLY A 69 3.33 -10.28 10.32
N LYS A 70 2.35 -10.42 9.42
CA LYS A 70 1.69 -11.70 9.13
C LYS A 70 1.78 -12.15 7.68
N LEU A 71 1.80 -11.21 6.74
CA LEU A 71 1.77 -11.52 5.31
C LEU A 71 3.04 -11.02 4.61
N ASN A 72 3.55 -11.83 3.69
CA ASN A 72 4.71 -11.48 2.87
C ASN A 72 4.24 -10.86 1.54
N GLY A 73 4.92 -9.81 1.11
CA GLY A 73 4.57 -9.14 -0.13
C GLY A 73 5.49 -8.00 -0.52
N LEU A 74 5.22 -7.45 -1.70
CA LEU A 74 5.96 -6.40 -2.36
C LEU A 74 5.02 -5.23 -2.64
N PHE A 75 5.37 -4.05 -2.11
CA PHE A 75 4.72 -2.80 -2.50
C PHE A 75 5.05 -2.36 -3.93
N PHE A 76 3.99 -2.00 -4.66
CA PHE A 76 4.02 -1.28 -5.93
C PHE A 76 3.05 -0.11 -5.88
N CYS A 77 3.40 0.98 -6.55
CA CYS A 77 2.53 2.10 -6.80
C CYS A 77 1.97 2.01 -8.23
N VAL A 78 0.76 2.50 -8.42
CA VAL A 78 0.12 2.60 -9.76
C VAL A 78 -0.33 4.03 -10.09
N ASN A 79 -0.16 4.96 -9.15
CA ASN A 79 -0.56 6.35 -9.35
C ASN A 79 0.31 7.06 -10.38
N ILE A 80 -0.34 7.83 -11.24
CA ILE A 80 0.28 8.71 -12.22
C ILE A 80 0.18 10.18 -11.78
N SER A 81 1.15 10.98 -12.20
CA SER A 81 1.20 12.43 -12.08
C SER A 81 0.75 13.09 -13.39
N GLY A 82 -0.02 14.18 -13.29
CA GLY A 82 -0.34 15.04 -14.44
C GLY A 82 -1.01 14.32 -15.62
N TYR A 83 -1.91 13.37 -15.34
CA TYR A 83 -2.72 12.60 -16.29
C TYR A 83 -2.03 11.49 -17.09
N SER A 84 -0.69 11.41 -17.17
CA SER A 84 -0.03 10.30 -17.88
C SER A 84 1.43 10.01 -17.51
N SER A 85 2.03 10.77 -16.59
CA SER A 85 3.46 10.63 -16.28
C SER A 85 3.70 9.91 -14.95
N LEU A 86 4.73 9.08 -14.86
CA LEU A 86 5.16 8.55 -13.56
C LEU A 86 5.76 9.69 -12.70
N PRO A 87 5.63 9.66 -11.36
CA PRO A 87 6.23 10.69 -10.51
C PRO A 87 7.73 10.84 -10.75
N ALA A 88 8.18 12.09 -10.92
CA ALA A 88 9.59 12.42 -11.17
C ALA A 88 10.50 12.24 -9.95
N CYS A 89 9.92 12.16 -8.75
CA CYS A 89 10.66 12.00 -7.51
C CYS A 89 10.09 10.89 -6.64
N SER A 90 10.94 10.29 -5.81
CA SER A 90 10.58 9.20 -4.91
C SER A 90 11.19 9.38 -3.52
N PRO A 91 10.43 9.07 -2.45
CA PRO A 91 10.98 8.98 -1.11
C PRO A 91 11.62 7.61 -0.82
N TYR A 92 11.52 6.64 -1.73
CA TYR A 92 11.86 5.23 -1.47
C TYR A 92 13.20 4.79 -2.07
N GLY A 93 13.75 5.55 -3.01
CA GLY A 93 15.03 5.25 -3.64
C GLY A 93 15.21 5.95 -4.98
N ASP A 94 16.44 5.87 -5.49
CA ASP A 94 16.93 6.53 -6.70
C ASP A 94 16.71 5.73 -7.98
N LYS A 95 16.32 4.45 -7.85
CA LYS A 95 16.05 3.55 -8.99
C LYS A 95 14.61 3.07 -8.97
N ARG A 96 13.95 3.14 -10.12
CA ARG A 96 12.56 2.69 -10.30
C ARG A 96 12.48 1.49 -11.25
N LEU A 97 11.89 0.41 -10.77
CA LEU A 97 11.42 -0.69 -11.58
C LEU A 97 9.99 -0.40 -12.03
N CYS A 98 9.70 -0.62 -13.31
CA CYS A 98 8.36 -0.57 -13.89
C CYS A 98 8.02 -1.94 -14.47
N LEU A 99 6.86 -2.49 -14.09
CA LEU A 99 6.31 -3.74 -14.62
C LEU A 99 4.97 -3.47 -15.29
N PRO A 100 4.62 -4.20 -16.37
CA PRO A 100 3.27 -4.16 -16.91
C PRO A 100 2.24 -4.45 -15.81
N ALA A 101 1.19 -3.63 -15.73
CA ALA A 101 0.14 -3.79 -14.70
C ALA A 101 -0.50 -5.18 -14.75
N GLN A 102 -0.71 -5.72 -15.95
CA GLN A 102 -1.27 -7.05 -16.18
C GLN A 102 -0.44 -8.18 -15.55
N GLN A 103 0.88 -8.04 -15.46
CA GLN A 103 1.72 -9.04 -14.79
C GLN A 103 1.36 -9.22 -13.32
N LEU A 104 0.88 -8.16 -12.67
CA LEU A 104 0.48 -8.18 -11.25
C LEU A 104 -1.02 -8.35 -11.07
N LEU A 105 -1.83 -7.86 -12.02
CA LEU A 105 -3.27 -7.64 -11.85
C LEU A 105 -4.16 -8.50 -12.76
N ASP A 106 -3.63 -9.53 -13.42
CA ASP A 106 -4.43 -10.43 -14.26
C ASP A 106 -5.62 -11.02 -13.46
N PRO A 107 -6.87 -10.61 -13.74
CA PRO A 107 -8.04 -10.99 -12.96
C PRO A 107 -8.39 -12.48 -13.13
N THR A 108 -7.79 -13.19 -14.09
CA THR A 108 -7.93 -14.64 -14.22
C THR A 108 -7.09 -15.38 -13.17
N VAL A 109 -5.97 -14.80 -12.74
CA VAL A 109 -5.00 -15.43 -11.85
C VAL A 109 -5.05 -14.89 -10.42
N VAL A 110 -5.46 -13.63 -10.21
CA VAL A 110 -5.40 -12.98 -8.89
C VAL A 110 -6.75 -12.58 -8.31
N ASN A 111 -6.81 -12.46 -6.99
CA ASN A 111 -7.88 -11.79 -6.25
C ASN A 111 -7.35 -10.49 -5.63
N LEU A 112 -8.26 -9.53 -5.43
CA LEU A 112 -7.97 -8.23 -4.84
C LEU A 112 -8.68 -8.09 -3.49
N TYR A 113 -8.00 -7.52 -2.50
CA TYR A 113 -8.55 -7.29 -1.17
C TYR A 113 -8.26 -5.88 -0.66
N PHE A 114 -9.28 -5.19 -0.17
CA PHE A 114 -9.10 -3.92 0.53
C PHE A 114 -8.46 -4.19 1.89
N CYS A 115 -7.34 -3.51 2.14
CA CYS A 115 -6.50 -3.79 3.30
C CYS A 115 -6.47 -2.64 4.31
N ASP A 116 -6.30 -1.43 3.82
CA ASP A 116 -6.05 -0.26 4.65
C ASP A 116 -6.45 1.03 3.92
N PHE A 117 -6.73 2.06 4.71
CA PHE A 117 -6.93 3.42 4.23
C PHE A 117 -6.36 4.39 5.27
N TYR A 118 -5.29 5.08 4.91
CA TYR A 118 -4.52 5.87 5.86
C TYR A 118 -3.87 7.10 5.20
N CYS A 119 -3.35 8.03 5.99
CA CYS A 119 -2.42 9.05 5.51
C CYS A 119 -1.27 9.16 6.51
N CYS A 120 -0.10 9.61 6.08
CA CYS A 120 1.01 9.90 6.97
C CYS A 120 1.04 11.39 7.30
N ARG A 121 1.34 11.75 8.55
CA ARG A 121 1.52 13.17 8.90
C ARG A 121 2.76 13.68 8.18
N LEU A 122 2.56 14.63 7.27
CA LEU A 122 3.65 15.32 6.58
C LEU A 122 3.66 16.77 7.06
N LEU A 123 4.67 17.13 7.85
CA LEU A 123 4.78 18.44 8.48
C LEU A 123 4.82 19.62 7.47
N SER A 124 5.09 19.35 6.19
CA SER A 124 5.27 20.35 5.14
C SER A 124 4.12 20.44 4.13
N VAL A 125 3.00 19.74 4.34
CA VAL A 125 1.81 19.85 3.46
C VAL A 125 0.54 19.99 4.28
N SER A 126 -0.32 20.92 3.86
CA SER A 126 -1.60 21.19 4.53
C SER A 126 -2.58 20.01 4.44
N GLU A 127 -2.56 19.28 3.31
CA GLU A 127 -3.32 18.05 3.13
C GLU A 127 -2.39 16.92 2.64
N PRO A 128 -2.08 15.93 3.49
CA PRO A 128 -1.28 14.79 3.05
C PRO A 128 -2.09 13.89 2.10
N PRO A 129 -1.42 13.19 1.17
CA PRO A 129 -2.07 12.18 0.34
C PRO A 129 -2.65 11.06 1.22
N HIS A 130 -3.80 10.56 0.82
CA HIS A 130 -4.44 9.41 1.45
C HIS A 130 -4.20 8.18 0.60
N TYR A 131 -3.74 7.12 1.25
CA TYR A 131 -3.36 5.86 0.65
C TYR A 131 -4.46 4.83 0.86
N VAL A 132 -4.75 4.04 -0.16
CA VAL A 132 -5.52 2.80 -0.10
C VAL A 132 -4.56 1.67 -0.41
N THR A 133 -4.44 0.71 0.49
CA THR A 133 -3.65 -0.51 0.24
C THR A 133 -4.58 -1.60 -0.26
N ILE A 134 -4.24 -2.18 -1.42
CA ILE A 134 -4.92 -3.34 -2.01
C ILE A 134 -3.95 -4.52 -1.96
N VAL A 135 -4.32 -5.59 -1.27
CA VAL A 135 -3.56 -6.85 -1.34
C VAL A 135 -3.92 -7.58 -2.62
N VAL A 136 -2.90 -8.07 -3.33
CA VAL A 136 -3.04 -8.82 -4.58
C VAL A 136 -2.51 -10.23 -4.34
N CYS A 137 -3.41 -11.21 -4.36
CA CYS A 137 -3.08 -12.61 -4.08
C CYS A 137 -3.31 -13.48 -5.30
N ARG A 138 -2.39 -14.40 -5.60
CA ARG A 138 -2.68 -15.49 -6.53
C ARG A 138 -3.83 -16.32 -5.97
N LYS A 139 -4.84 -16.61 -6.79
CA LYS A 139 -6.01 -17.40 -6.39
C LYS A 139 -5.57 -18.71 -5.75
N ASP A 140 -6.19 -19.01 -4.62
CA ASP A 140 -6.01 -20.22 -3.82
C ASP A 140 -4.62 -20.40 -3.18
N SER A 141 -3.80 -19.34 -3.15
CA SER A 141 -2.59 -19.32 -2.34
C SER A 141 -2.88 -19.18 -0.84
N GLU A 142 -1.89 -19.44 0.02
CA GLU A 142 -2.05 -19.24 1.47
C GLU A 142 -2.40 -17.78 1.82
N SER A 143 -1.77 -16.82 1.14
CA SER A 143 -2.07 -15.38 1.25
C SER A 143 -3.51 -15.09 0.82
N ASP A 144 -4.00 -15.72 -0.24
CA ASP A 144 -5.39 -15.59 -0.69
C ASP A 144 -6.39 -16.09 0.36
N LEU A 145 -6.16 -17.29 0.91
CA LEU A 145 -7.00 -17.87 1.96
C LEU A 145 -7.02 -17.01 3.22
N PHE A 146 -5.86 -16.49 3.63
CA PHE A 146 -5.75 -15.55 4.74
C PHE A 146 -6.56 -14.28 4.48
N CYS A 147 -6.42 -13.68 3.29
CA CYS A 147 -7.12 -12.46 2.92
C CYS A 147 -8.63 -12.66 2.78
N LYS A 148 -9.09 -13.81 2.26
CA LYS A 148 -10.52 -14.19 2.24
C LYS A 148 -11.13 -14.20 3.64
N ASP A 149 -10.38 -14.67 4.64
CA ASP A 149 -10.85 -14.71 6.03
C ASP A 149 -10.81 -13.32 6.70
N LYS A 150 -9.73 -12.56 6.51
CA LYS A 150 -9.42 -11.35 7.29
C LYS A 150 -9.79 -10.02 6.64
N LEU A 151 -9.84 -9.94 5.31
CA LEU A 151 -9.97 -8.69 4.56
C LEU A 151 -11.30 -8.62 3.78
N ILE A 152 -11.55 -7.48 3.14
CA ILE A 152 -12.72 -7.27 2.28
C ILE A 152 -12.34 -7.60 0.84
N PRO A 153 -12.98 -8.59 0.19
CA PRO A 153 -12.75 -8.87 -1.22
C PRO A 153 -13.23 -7.69 -2.09
N LEU A 154 -12.44 -7.34 -3.09
CA LEU A 154 -12.74 -6.28 -4.05
C LEU A 154 -13.15 -6.88 -5.40
N PRO A 155 -14.28 -6.45 -5.99
CA PRO A 155 -14.59 -6.78 -7.37
C PRO A 155 -13.64 -6.04 -8.32
N THR A 156 -13.58 -6.47 -9.58
CA THR A 156 -12.74 -5.83 -10.60
C THR A 156 -13.19 -4.42 -10.96
N ASP A 157 -14.42 -4.01 -10.66
CA ASP A 157 -14.98 -2.68 -10.92
C ASP A 157 -15.02 -1.77 -9.67
N ASN A 158 -14.23 -2.10 -8.63
CA ASN A 158 -14.17 -1.34 -7.38
C ASN A 158 -13.72 0.14 -7.58
N PRO A 159 -14.05 1.05 -6.65
CA PRO A 159 -13.84 2.49 -6.85
C PRO A 159 -12.37 2.93 -6.84
N PHE A 160 -11.45 2.11 -6.33
CA PHE A 160 -10.04 2.46 -6.17
C PHE A 160 -9.22 2.07 -7.39
N LEU A 161 -9.51 0.88 -7.93
CA LEU A 161 -8.81 0.28 -9.06
C LEU A 161 -9.80 -0.54 -9.87
N LYS A 162 -9.97 -0.21 -11.16
CA LYS A 162 -10.84 -0.92 -12.08
C LYS A 162 -10.03 -1.71 -13.09
N ILE A 163 -10.50 -2.90 -13.39
CA ILE A 163 -9.98 -3.80 -14.42
C ILE A 163 -11.15 -4.14 -15.34
N SER A 164 -11.04 -3.77 -16.61
CA SER A 164 -12.04 -4.04 -17.64
C SER A 164 -11.41 -4.81 -18.79
N ASP A 165 -12.14 -5.80 -19.31
CA ASP A 165 -11.80 -6.50 -20.54
C ASP A 165 -12.34 -5.70 -21.74
N VAL A 166 -11.44 -5.31 -22.64
CA VAL A 166 -11.76 -4.59 -23.88
C VAL A 166 -11.17 -5.41 -25.02
N ASP A 167 -12.03 -6.19 -25.70
CA ASP A 167 -11.67 -7.03 -26.85
C ASP A 167 -10.54 -8.05 -26.55
N GLY A 168 -10.48 -8.59 -25.33
CA GLY A 168 -9.47 -9.57 -24.90
C GLY A 168 -8.22 -8.94 -24.29
N GLU A 169 -8.14 -7.61 -24.22
CA GLU A 169 -7.07 -6.86 -23.56
C GLU A 169 -7.57 -6.21 -22.27
N TYR A 170 -6.79 -6.30 -21.19
CA TYR A 170 -7.17 -5.67 -19.92
C TYR A 170 -6.78 -4.21 -19.87
N LYS A 171 -7.76 -3.36 -19.65
CA LYS A 171 -7.59 -1.94 -19.34
C LYS A 171 -7.67 -1.71 -17.84
N PHE A 172 -6.69 -0.98 -17.29
CA PHE A 172 -6.62 -0.66 -15.87
C PHE A 172 -6.86 0.83 -15.61
N GLU A 173 -7.67 1.13 -14.60
CA GLU A 173 -7.94 2.50 -14.18
C GLU A 173 -7.76 2.62 -12.66
N VAL A 174 -7.11 3.68 -12.19
CA VAL A 174 -6.85 3.93 -10.76
C VAL A 174 -7.48 5.24 -10.34
N SER A 175 -7.99 5.33 -9.12
CA SER A 175 -8.50 6.58 -8.57
C SER A 175 -7.47 7.72 -8.64
N GLY A 176 -7.89 8.89 -9.09
CA GLY A 176 -7.05 10.09 -9.15
C GLY A 176 -6.94 10.87 -7.84
N THR A 177 -7.75 10.54 -6.82
CA THR A 177 -7.78 11.28 -5.55
C THR A 177 -7.11 10.54 -4.39
N VAL A 178 -7.16 9.21 -4.40
CA VAL A 178 -6.44 8.37 -3.43
C VAL A 178 -5.23 7.72 -4.08
N TRP A 179 -4.18 7.53 -3.28
CA TRP A 179 -2.96 6.86 -3.71
C TRP A 179 -3.13 5.36 -3.50
N VAL A 180 -3.12 4.58 -4.57
CA VAL A 180 -3.30 3.13 -4.49
C VAL A 180 -1.93 2.46 -4.42
N GLU A 181 -1.72 1.76 -3.31
CA GLU A 181 -0.56 0.91 -3.08
C GLU A 181 -0.98 -0.56 -3.24
N LEU A 182 -0.40 -1.24 -4.22
CA LEU A 182 -0.56 -2.67 -4.39
C LEU A 182 0.42 -3.39 -3.46
N TYR A 183 -0.07 -4.34 -2.68
CA TYR A 183 0.73 -5.27 -1.90
C TYR A 183 0.66 -6.65 -2.55
N TYR A 184 1.60 -6.92 -3.45
CA TYR A 184 1.63 -8.14 -4.26
C TYR A 184 2.33 -9.27 -3.50
N THR A 185 1.70 -10.43 -3.39
CA THR A 185 2.06 -11.44 -2.38
C THR A 185 2.91 -12.59 -2.91
N GLU A 186 3.33 -12.54 -4.16
CA GLU A 186 4.18 -13.55 -4.78
C GLU A 186 5.58 -12.99 -5.09
N ASN A 187 6.58 -13.87 -5.09
CA ASN A 187 7.93 -13.52 -5.53
C ASN A 187 7.93 -13.22 -7.04
N ILE A 188 8.84 -12.36 -7.49
CA ILE A 188 8.95 -12.01 -8.91
C ILE A 188 10.36 -12.37 -9.39
N GLN A 189 10.43 -13.25 -10.38
CA GLN A 189 11.66 -13.50 -11.10
C GLN A 189 11.89 -12.37 -12.11
N LEU A 190 12.97 -11.62 -11.92
CA LEU A 190 13.40 -10.57 -12.83
C LEU A 190 14.39 -11.15 -13.84
N ASP A 191 14.22 -10.77 -15.10
CA ASP A 191 15.24 -10.94 -16.13
C ASP A 191 16.30 -9.86 -15.93
N MET A 192 17.37 -10.20 -15.21
CA MET A 192 18.41 -9.26 -14.82
C MET A 192 19.23 -8.75 -16.00
N ASP A 193 19.27 -9.47 -17.13
CA ASP A 193 20.02 -9.10 -18.32
C ASP A 193 19.27 -8.03 -19.12
N ASN A 194 17.94 -8.07 -19.11
CA ASN A 194 17.08 -7.08 -19.78
C ASN A 194 16.41 -6.08 -18.83
N LEU A 195 16.69 -6.14 -17.52
CA LEU A 195 16.10 -5.28 -16.51
C LEU A 195 16.44 -3.81 -16.78
N LYS A 196 15.42 -3.00 -17.05
CA LYS A 196 15.55 -1.55 -17.14
C LYS A 196 15.07 -0.90 -15.84
N LEU A 197 15.94 -0.07 -15.26
CA LEU A 197 15.63 0.75 -14.09
C LEU A 197 15.74 2.21 -14.49
N ASP A 198 14.70 2.99 -14.22
CA ASP A 198 14.74 4.44 -14.43
C ASP A 198 15.47 5.11 -13.26
N ASP A 199 16.23 6.16 -13.57
CA ASP A 199 16.73 7.11 -12.57
C ASP A 199 15.59 8.00 -12.07
N VAL A 200 15.51 8.20 -10.75
CA VAL A 200 14.48 9.01 -10.10
C VAL A 200 15.11 9.89 -9.04
N ASP A 201 14.68 11.16 -8.97
CA ASP A 201 15.15 12.08 -7.94
C ASP A 201 14.69 11.62 -6.55
N VAL A 202 15.64 11.46 -5.63
CA VAL A 202 15.30 11.15 -4.24
C VAL A 202 14.86 12.42 -3.53
N ARG A 203 13.59 12.49 -3.13
CA ARG A 203 13.04 13.61 -2.35
C ARG A 203 12.45 13.17 -1.01
N GLY A 204 12.84 13.92 0.01
CA GLY A 204 12.50 13.66 1.41
C GLY A 204 13.59 12.86 2.11
N LYS A 205 13.95 13.26 3.34
CA LYS A 205 14.86 12.51 4.23
C LYS A 205 14.19 11.22 4.77
N ARG A 206 13.38 10.53 3.95
CA ARG A 206 12.77 9.27 4.35
C ARG A 206 13.82 8.17 4.18
N ARG A 207 14.76 8.12 5.14
CA ARG A 207 15.20 6.80 5.60
C ARG A 207 13.92 6.14 6.06
N THR A 208 13.39 5.19 5.30
CA THR A 208 12.40 4.24 5.80
C THR A 208 13.00 3.65 7.06
N SER A 209 12.64 4.19 8.21
CA SER A 209 13.12 3.72 9.49
C SER A 209 12.73 2.24 9.61
N PRO A 210 13.57 1.39 10.20
CA PRO A 210 13.12 0.06 10.62
C PRO A 210 11.83 0.24 11.46
N GLY A 211 10.69 -0.22 10.94
CA GLY A 211 9.36 -0.02 11.56
C GLY A 211 8.29 0.67 10.69
N GLY A 212 8.66 1.25 9.53
CA GLY A 212 7.68 1.91 8.66
C GLY A 212 7.19 3.27 9.21
N ILE A 213 6.36 3.98 8.43
CA ILE A 213 5.78 5.27 8.86
C ILE A 213 4.34 5.01 9.31
N PRO A 214 3.97 5.32 10.56
CA PRO A 214 2.61 5.12 11.04
C PRO A 214 1.64 6.15 10.44
N ASN A 215 0.35 5.79 10.42
CA ASN A 215 -0.71 6.70 10.03
C ASN A 215 -0.76 7.96 10.93
N ASN A 216 -1.32 9.05 10.41
CA ASN A 216 -1.58 10.28 11.16
C ASN A 216 -2.75 10.05 12.13
N PRO A 217 -2.53 10.07 13.46
CA PRO A 217 -3.58 9.74 14.41
C PRO A 217 -4.69 10.77 14.53
N HIS A 218 -4.56 11.93 13.90
CA HIS A 218 -5.54 13.03 14.01
C HIS A 218 -6.21 13.36 12.67
N CYS A 219 -6.06 12.51 11.65
CA CYS A 219 -6.77 12.73 10.40
C CYS A 219 -8.27 12.45 10.55
N ALA A 220 -9.11 13.43 10.20
CA ALA A 220 -10.56 13.28 10.22
C ALA A 220 -11.13 12.47 9.03
N LYS A 221 -10.32 12.24 7.98
CA LYS A 221 -10.76 11.54 6.76
C LYS A 221 -10.54 10.03 6.84
N CYS A 222 -9.37 9.57 7.31
CA CYS A 222 -8.98 8.15 7.29
C CYS A 222 -8.95 7.44 8.64
N ASN A 223 -9.25 8.11 9.75
CA ASN A 223 -9.36 7.44 11.04
C ASN A 223 -10.81 7.11 11.37
N LEU A 224 -11.04 5.94 11.97
CA LEU A 224 -12.32 5.61 12.58
C LEU A 224 -12.49 6.41 13.87
N GLU A 225 -13.66 7.00 14.09
CA GLU A 225 -13.97 7.76 15.31
C GLU A 225 -13.75 6.95 16.59
N GLU A 226 -14.03 5.65 16.54
CA GLU A 226 -13.83 4.70 17.64
C GLU A 226 -12.34 4.58 18.02
N TRP A 227 -11.43 4.60 17.05
CA TRP A 227 -9.99 4.54 17.28
C TRP A 227 -9.44 5.86 17.85
N LEU A 228 -9.96 7.00 17.38
CA LEU A 228 -9.62 8.32 17.93
C LEU A 228 -9.94 8.40 19.44
N LYS A 229 -11.05 7.80 19.88
CA LYS A 229 -11.41 7.74 21.32
C LYS A 229 -10.37 6.97 22.14
N VAL A 230 -9.89 5.82 21.65
CA VAL A 230 -8.91 4.98 22.35
C VAL A 230 -7.55 5.68 22.47
N GLU A 231 -7.06 6.31 21.40
CA GLU A 231 -5.79 7.06 21.44
C GLU A 231 -5.89 8.30 22.34
N THR A 232 -7.02 9.01 22.34
CA THR A 232 -7.23 10.17 23.22
C THR A 232 -7.19 9.77 24.71
N VAL A 233 -7.74 8.60 25.06
CA VAL A 233 -7.67 8.04 26.43
C VAL A 233 -6.24 7.65 26.80
N LYS A 234 -5.48 7.07 25.86
CA LYS A 234 -4.06 6.75 26.13
C LYS A 234 -3.24 8.02 26.36
N VAL A 235 -3.36 9.04 25.52
CA VAL A 235 -2.62 10.31 25.69
C VAL A 235 -2.96 10.99 27.01
N THR A 236 -4.25 11.04 27.39
CA THR A 236 -4.65 11.63 28.69
C THR A 236 -4.21 10.80 29.90
N SER A 237 -4.03 9.48 29.75
CA SER A 237 -3.53 8.62 30.84
C SER A 237 -2.02 8.74 31.10
N VAL A 238 -1.24 9.30 30.15
CA VAL A 238 0.22 9.53 30.35
C VAL A 238 0.50 10.91 30.94
N GLU A 239 -0.43 11.87 30.85
CA GLU A 239 -0.30 13.21 31.46
C GLU A 239 -0.83 13.31 32.91
N GLY A 240 -1.25 12.18 33.51
CA GLY A 240 -1.87 12.13 34.84
C GLY A 240 -0.94 11.82 36.04
N ILE A 241 0.38 11.69 35.88
CA ILE A 241 1.30 11.29 36.98
C ILE A 241 2.26 12.42 37.42
N THR A 242 1.93 13.69 37.21
CA THR A 242 2.69 14.80 37.81
C THR A 242 1.81 15.77 38.59
N ASN A 243 1.03 15.24 39.55
CA ASN A 243 0.59 16.01 40.71
C ASN A 243 0.11 15.06 41.81
N LEU A 244 1.03 14.61 42.67
CA LEU A 244 0.77 14.30 44.08
C LEU A 244 2.12 14.10 44.80
N MET A 245 2.32 14.99 45.80
CA MET A 245 3.47 15.19 46.71
C MET A 245 4.55 16.16 46.25
#